data_AF-A0AAW6J950-F1
#
_entry.id   AF-A0AAW6J950-F1
#
_cell.length_a   1.000
_cell.length_b   1.000
_cell.length_c   1.000
_cell.angle_alpha   90.00
_cell.angle_beta   90.00
_cell.angle_gamma   90.00
#
_symmetry.space_group_name_H-M   'P 1'
#
loop_
_entity.id
_entity.type
_entity.pdbx_description
1 polymer ?
#
loop_
_entity_poly.entity_id
_entity_poly.type
_entity_poly.pdbx_seq_one_letter_code
_entity_poly.pdbx_strand_id
1 'polypeptide(L)' 'METLVLELIKPLTLTKEDFPPINFEEGTVLKVLMKTPTGYLVTADSRFNFTVSFDDENQVWQKL' A
#
# COMPACT_ATOMS: atom_id res chain seq x y z
N MET A 1 7.11 16.86 -10.62
CA MET A 1 6.98 15.40 -10.45
C MET A 1 5.90 15.21 -9.41
N GLU A 2 4.72 14.77 -9.81
CA GLU A 2 3.61 14.55 -8.87
C GLU A 2 3.93 13.31 -8.05
N THR A 3 4.08 13.49 -6.74
CA THR A 3 4.14 12.38 -5.78
C THR A 3 2.76 11.76 -5.71
N LEU A 4 2.58 10.61 -6.35
CA LEU A 4 1.34 9.84 -6.25
C LEU A 4 1.22 9.27 -4.83
N VAL A 5 0.06 9.45 -4.23
CA VAL A 5 -0.26 8.99 -2.88
C VAL A 5 -1.52 8.15 -2.95
N LEU A 6 -1.52 7.03 -2.27
CA LEU A 6 -2.66 6.13 -2.15
C LEU A 6 -3.17 6.15 -0.71
N GLU A 7 -4.45 5.95 -0.52
CA GLU A 7 -5.08 5.77 0.78
C GLU A 7 -5.64 4.36 0.86
N LEU A 8 -5.42 3.66 1.97
CA LEU A 8 -6.11 2.41 2.28
C LEU A 8 -7.55 2.71 2.68
N ILE A 9 -8.51 2.20 1.93
CA ILE A 9 -9.95 2.31 2.26
C ILE A 9 -10.46 1.09 3.03
N LYS A 10 -9.58 0.13 3.31
CA LYS A 10 -9.81 -1.03 4.19
C LYS A 10 -8.54 -1.35 4.97
N PRO A 11 -8.65 -1.94 6.17
CA PRO A 11 -7.49 -2.43 6.88
C PRO A 11 -6.76 -3.52 6.08
N LEU A 12 -5.43 -3.48 6.10
CA LEU A 12 -4.58 -4.41 5.37
C LEU A 12 -3.60 -5.07 6.35
N THR A 13 -3.60 -6.40 6.40
CA THR A 13 -2.61 -7.18 7.14
C THR A 13 -1.63 -7.82 6.18
N LEU A 14 -0.36 -7.43 6.28
CA LEU A 14 0.72 -8.07 5.55
C LEU A 14 1.34 -9.17 6.40
N THR A 15 1.33 -10.39 5.86
CA THR A 15 1.96 -11.56 6.48
C THR A 15 3.17 -12.00 5.66
N LYS A 16 4.27 -12.32 6.33
CA LYS A 16 5.45 -12.91 5.71
C LYS A 16 5.99 -14.01 6.61
N GLU A 17 6.49 -15.09 6.01
CA GLU A 17 7.11 -16.19 6.74
C GLU A 17 8.23 -15.66 7.65
N ASP A 18 8.21 -16.08 8.92
CA ASP A 18 9.11 -15.64 10.00
C ASP A 18 9.06 -14.16 10.41
N PHE A 19 8.05 -13.39 9.98
CA PHE A 19 7.85 -12.01 10.43
C PHE A 19 6.49 -11.81 11.10
N PRO A 20 6.41 -10.98 12.16
CA PRO A 20 5.14 -10.59 12.73
C PRO A 20 4.25 -9.93 11.66
N PRO A 21 2.93 -10.19 11.67
CA PRO A 21 2.02 -9.53 10.75
C PRO A 21 2.06 -8.02 10.96
N ILE A 22 2.14 -7.27 9.86
CA ILE A 22 2.09 -5.82 9.87
C ILE A 22 0.66 -5.41 9.53
N ASN A 23 -0.02 -4.78 10.47
CA ASN A 23 -1.37 -4.28 10.29
C ASN A 23 -1.33 -2.80 9.92
N PHE A 24 -2.08 -2.45 8.88
CA PHE A 24 -2.36 -1.08 8.48
C PHE A 24 -3.85 -0.82 8.67
N GLU A 25 -4.17 0.34 9.23
CA GLU A 25 -5.55 0.75 9.46
C GLU A 25 -6.16 1.36 8.19
N GLU A 26 -7.48 1.36 8.12
CA GLU A 26 -8.20 2.18 7.14
C GLU A 26 -7.84 3.67 7.33
N GLY A 27 -7.71 4.40 6.23
CA GLY A 27 -7.20 5.76 6.19
C GLY A 27 -5.67 5.86 6.20
N THR A 28 -4.94 4.75 6.23
CA THR A 28 -3.47 4.79 6.13
C THR A 28 -3.05 5.33 4.77
N VAL A 29 -2.18 6.33 4.80
CA VAL A 29 -1.62 6.96 3.60
C VAL A 29 -0.34 6.24 3.17
N LEU A 30 -0.26 5.88 1.90
CA LEU A 30 0.82 5.13 1.28
C LEU A 30 1.45 5.97 0.17
N LYS A 31 2.76 6.20 0.27
CA LYS A 31 3.50 6.95 -0.74
C LYS A 31 3.97 6.02 -1.84
N VAL A 32 3.66 6.33 -3.09
CA VAL A 32 4.14 5.55 -4.24
C VAL A 32 5.62 5.82 -4.47
N LEU A 33 6.41 4.74 -4.46
CA LEU A 33 7.83 4.76 -4.78
C LEU A 33 8.06 4.53 -6.28
N MET A 34 7.36 3.55 -6.86
CA MET A 34 7.44 3.23 -8.28
C MET A 34 6.22 2.45 -8.76
N LYS A 35 5.97 2.49 -10.08
CA LYS A 35 4.97 1.66 -10.74
C LYS A 35 5.60 0.34 -11.19
N THR A 36 4.94 -0.77 -10.88
CA THR A 36 5.28 -2.10 -11.41
C THR A 36 4.29 -2.48 -12.52
N PRO A 37 4.52 -3.56 -13.29
CA PRO A 37 3.58 -3.98 -14.33
C PRO A 37 2.18 -4.33 -13.81
N THR A 38 2.07 -4.78 -12.56
CA THR A 38 0.83 -5.26 -11.94
C THR A 38 0.33 -4.37 -10.80
N GLY A 39 1.04 -3.30 -10.44
CA GLY A 39 0.72 -2.55 -9.24
C GLY A 39 1.59 -1.33 -8.96
N TYR A 40 1.52 -0.85 -7.72
CA TYR A 40 2.41 0.18 -7.18
C TYR A 40 3.24 -0.39 -6.05
N LEU A 41 4.56 -0.17 -6.11
CA LEU A 41 5.39 -0.32 -4.92
C LEU A 41 5.22 0.95 -4.08
N VAL A 42 4.73 0.75 -2.88
CA VAL A 42 4.42 1.83 -1.93
C VAL A 42 5.22 1.68 -0.67
N THR A 43 5.36 2.80 0.04
CA THR A 43 5.93 2.85 1.39
C THR A 43 4.92 3.48 2.33
N ALA A 44 4.80 2.90 3.52
CA ALA A 44 4.09 3.52 4.63
C ALA A 44 5.09 4.27 5.53
N ASP A 45 4.60 5.13 6.42
CA ASP A 45 5.42 5.86 7.39
C ASP A 45 6.28 4.94 8.29
N SER A 46 5.92 3.66 8.39
CA SER A 46 6.64 2.61 9.13
C SER A 46 7.95 2.12 8.49
N ARG A 47 8.41 2.74 7.39
CA ARG A 47 9.58 2.32 6.58
C ARG A 47 9.44 0.93 5.94
N PHE A 48 8.22 0.37 5.92
CA PHE A 48 7.94 -0.89 5.25
C PHE A 48 7.47 -0.62 3.82
N ASN A 49 8.04 -1.35 2.86
CA ASN A 49 7.69 -1.25 1.45
C ASN A 49 6.96 -2.51 1.02
N PHE A 50 5.84 -2.34 0.32
CA PHE A 50 5.06 -3.45 -0.22
C PHE A 50 4.39 -3.06 -1.53
N THR A 51 3.94 -4.07 -2.27
CA THR A 51 3.26 -3.85 -3.55
C THR A 51 1.76 -3.96 -3.34
N VAL A 52 1.01 -2.98 -3.85
CA VAL A 52 -0.45 -3.06 -3.97
C VAL A 52 -0.82 -3.35 -5.43
N SER A 53 -1.76 -4.27 -5.67
CA SER A 53 -2.21 -4.62 -7.03
C SER A 53 -3.12 -3.54 -7.61
N PHE A 54 -3.08 -3.35 -8.93
CA PHE A 54 -4.10 -2.52 -9.62
C PHE A 54 -5.51 -3.11 -9.52
N ASP A 55 -5.63 -4.44 -9.39
CA ASP A 55 -6.93 -5.09 -9.23
C ASP A 55 -7.63 -4.68 -7.91
N ASP A 56 -6.84 -4.26 -6.92
CA ASP A 56 -7.34 -3.85 -5.60
C ASP A 56 -7.73 -2.35 -5.56
N GLU A 57 -7.56 -1.62 -6.66
CA GLU A 57 -7.95 -0.20 -6.76
C GLU A 57 -9.47 -0.04 -6.56
N ASN A 58 -9.86 0.90 -5.69
CA ASN A 58 -11.22 1.12 -5.18
C ASN A 58 -11.83 -0.05 -4.39
N GLN A 59 -11.05 -1.10 -4.09
CA GLN A 59 -11.48 -2.22 -3.25
C GLN A 59 -10.76 -2.27 -1.91
N VAL A 60 -9.45 -2.00 -1.92
CA VAL A 60 -8.56 -1.97 -0.75
C VAL A 60 -7.87 -0.62 -0.62
N TRP A 61 -7.54 0.02 -1.75
CA TRP A 61 -6.89 1.34 -1.77
C TRP A 61 -7.47 2.23 -2.86
N GLN A 62 -7.30 3.54 -2.73
CA GLN A 62 -7.68 4.53 -3.75
C GLN A 62 -6.60 5.59 -3.92
N LYS A 63 -6.57 6.29 -5.07
CA LYS A 63 -5.66 7.42 -5.30
C LYS A 63 -6.23 8.68 -4.61
N LEU A 64 -5.35 9.46 -3.97
CA LEU A 64 -5.65 10.80 -3.46
C LEU A 64 -5.36 11.89 -4.50
#